data_AF-A0A7V8WKX5-F1
#
_entry.id   AF-A0A7V8WKX5-F1
#
_cell.length_a   1.000
_cell.length_b   1.000
_cell.length_c   1.000
_cell.angle_alpha   90.00
_cell.angle_beta   90.00
_cell.angle_gamma   90.00
#
_symmetry.space_group_name_H-M   'P 1'
#
loop_
_entity.id
_entity.type
_entity.pdbx_description
1 polymer ?
#
loop_
_entity_poly.entity_id
_entity_poly.type
_entity_poly.pdbx_seq_one_letter_code
_entity_poly.pdbx_strand_id
1 'polypeptide(L)'
;LDGYGGGLLLPFRDATSGRSSYGAGRYLLDTIKGADLGASGGQLVLDFNFAYNPSCVYDPAWVCPLAPPANRLPASVHGGEQLPGGDPSSEHDL
;
A
#
# COMPACT_ATOMS: atom_id res chain seq x y z
N LEU A 1 11.35 18.49 3.32
CA LEU A 1 10.82 17.14 3.61
C LEU A 1 11.19 16.88 5.07
N ASP A 2 10.56 17.60 5.99
CA ASP A 2 11.13 17.76 7.34
C ASP A 2 10.54 16.75 8.35
N GLY A 3 9.64 15.88 7.87
CA GLY A 3 9.09 14.74 8.59
C GLY A 3 9.48 13.42 7.93
N TYR A 4 9.38 12.33 8.69
CA TYR A 4 9.70 10.96 8.23
C TYR A 4 11.17 10.76 7.79
N GLY A 5 12.12 11.25 8.59
CA GLY A 5 13.56 11.01 8.35
C GLY A 5 14.12 11.65 7.08
N GLY A 6 13.39 12.56 6.43
CA GLY A 6 13.79 13.16 5.15
C GLY A 6 13.29 12.41 3.91
N GLY A 7 12.56 11.31 4.08
CA GLY A 7 12.03 10.51 2.98
C GLY A 7 10.54 10.68 2.76
N LEU A 8 10.01 9.93 1.79
CA LEU A 8 8.61 9.90 1.43
C LEU A 8 8.02 8.54 1.81
N LEU A 9 6.85 8.58 2.44
CA LEU A 9 5.99 7.43 2.68
C LEU A 9 4.67 7.66 1.96
N LEU A 10 4.24 6.70 1.14
CA LEU A 10 2.97 6.78 0.42
C LEU A 10 2.03 5.63 0.84
N PRO A 11 1.24 5.82 1.90
CA PRO A 11 0.18 4.90 2.24
C PRO A 11 -1.05 5.17 1.38
N PHE A 12 -1.71 4.13 0.91
CA PHE A 12 -2.97 4.24 0.19
C PHE A 12 -3.99 3.21 0.68
N ARG A 13 -5.27 3.55 0.48
CA ARG A 13 -6.38 2.62 0.67
C ARG A 13 -7.21 2.60 -0.60
N ASP A 14 -7.71 1.45 -0.99
CA ASP A 14 -8.47 1.27 -2.22
C ASP A 14 -9.75 0.44 -1.97
N ALA A 15 -10.52 0.16 -3.02
CA ALA A 15 -11.78 -0.59 -2.88
C ALA A 15 -11.60 -2.05 -2.45
N THR A 16 -10.38 -2.61 -2.59
CA THR A 16 -10.03 -3.96 -2.12
C THR A 16 -9.72 -4.02 -0.62
N SER A 17 -9.48 -2.88 0.04
CA SER A 17 -9.06 -2.84 1.44
C SER A 17 -10.16 -3.31 2.40
N GLY A 18 -9.88 -4.38 3.14
CA GLY A 18 -10.83 -5.06 4.03
C GLY A 18 -11.64 -6.16 3.34
N ARG A 19 -11.32 -6.43 2.07
CA ARG A 19 -11.78 -7.58 1.30
C ARG A 19 -10.57 -8.48 1.07
N SER A 20 -9.92 -8.34 -0.07
CA SER A 20 -8.76 -9.15 -0.45
C SER A 20 -7.43 -8.61 0.12
N SER A 21 -7.34 -7.30 0.41
CA SER A 21 -6.16 -6.66 0.96
C SER A 21 -6.40 -6.10 2.37
N TYR A 22 -5.34 -5.72 3.07
CA TYR A 22 -5.44 -5.26 4.46
C TYR A 22 -6.40 -4.06 4.65
N GLY A 23 -7.22 -4.13 5.69
CA GLY A 23 -8.32 -3.18 5.93
C GLY A 23 -7.90 -1.71 6.03
N ALA A 24 -6.74 -1.46 6.63
CA ALA A 24 -6.20 -0.12 6.80
C ALA A 24 -5.48 0.44 5.56
N GLY A 25 -5.29 -0.39 4.53
CA GLY A 25 -4.57 -0.05 3.30
C GLY A 25 -3.19 -0.68 3.21
N ARG A 26 -2.44 -0.28 2.18
CA ARG A 26 -1.08 -0.77 1.84
C ARG A 26 -0.13 0.40 1.63
N TYR A 27 1.17 0.12 1.58
CA TYR A 27 2.19 1.11 1.23
C TYR A 27 2.65 0.90 -0.20
N LEU A 28 2.71 1.99 -0.96
CA LEU A 28 3.19 1.99 -2.34
C LEU A 28 4.69 2.31 -2.43
N LEU A 29 5.19 3.15 -1.50
CA LEU A 29 6.61 3.37 -1.31
C LEU A 29 6.94 3.85 0.10
N ASP A 30 8.20 3.63 0.50
CA ASP A 30 8.85 4.09 1.72
C ASP A 30 10.35 4.30 1.42
N THR A 31 10.72 5.52 1.07
CA THR A 31 12.09 5.80 0.58
C THR A 31 13.13 5.77 1.71
N ILE A 32 12.73 5.89 2.97
CA ILE A 32 13.64 5.71 4.11
C ILE A 32 14.03 4.25 4.26
N LYS A 33 13.11 3.34 3.95
CA LYS A 33 13.37 1.90 3.97
C LYS A 33 13.89 1.36 2.65
N GLY A 34 14.15 2.22 1.66
CA GLY A 34 14.56 1.81 0.31
C GLY A 34 13.49 0.96 -0.40
N ALA A 35 12.23 1.08 0.01
CA ALA A 35 11.11 0.39 -0.62
C ALA A 35 10.47 1.35 -1.64
N ASP A 36 11.20 1.63 -2.71
CA ASP A 36 10.73 2.37 -3.87
C ASP A 36 11.44 1.87 -5.13
N LEU A 37 10.89 2.21 -6.31
CA LEU A 37 11.44 1.80 -7.61
C LEU A 37 12.33 2.87 -8.25
N GLY A 38 12.78 3.85 -7.46
CA GLY A 38 13.61 4.95 -7.88
C GLY A 38 12.85 6.13 -8.48
N ALA A 39 13.64 7.13 -8.87
CA ALA A 39 13.17 8.34 -9.51
C ALA A 39 13.87 8.56 -10.86
N SER A 40 13.13 9.07 -11.84
CA SER A 40 13.66 9.50 -13.13
C SER A 40 13.05 10.84 -13.52
N GLY A 41 13.88 11.80 -13.95
CA GLY A 41 13.40 13.13 -14.37
C GLY A 41 12.63 13.91 -13.30
N GLY A 42 12.92 13.67 -12.01
CA GLY A 42 12.19 14.29 -10.90
C GLY A 42 10.82 13.67 -10.60
N GLN A 43 10.50 12.52 -11.20
CA GLN A 43 9.28 11.77 -10.97
C GLN A 43 9.60 10.44 -10.29
N LEU A 44 8.75 10.01 -9.36
CA LEU A 44 8.82 8.68 -8.74
C LEU A 44 8.01 7.68 -9.54
N VAL A 45 8.51 6.44 -9.62
CA VAL A 45 7.74 5.34 -10.20
C VAL A 45 6.76 4.81 -9.16
N LEU A 46 5.48 4.81 -9.52
CA LEU A 46 4.40 4.25 -8.72
C LEU A 46 3.88 2.99 -9.40
N ASP A 47 4.30 1.82 -8.92
CA ASP A 47 3.83 0.53 -9.40
C ASP A 47 3.07 -0.20 -8.28
N PHE A 48 1.75 -0.30 -8.45
CA PHE A 48 0.89 -0.95 -7.47
C PHE A 48 1.12 -2.46 -7.36
N ASN A 49 1.82 -3.10 -8.30
CA ASN A 49 2.23 -4.50 -8.17
C ASN A 49 3.22 -4.73 -7.02
N PHE A 50 3.92 -3.67 -6.59
CA PHE A 50 4.85 -3.70 -5.46
C PHE A 50 4.24 -3.15 -4.17
N ALA A 51 2.94 -2.86 -4.14
CA ALA A 51 2.27 -2.45 -2.91
C ALA A 51 2.34 -3.57 -1.87
N TYR A 52 2.72 -3.24 -0.63
CA TYR A 52 2.97 -4.24 0.42
C TYR A 52 2.20 -3.91 1.71
N ASN A 53 2.03 -4.94 2.54
CA ASN A 53 1.34 -4.82 3.81
C ASN A 53 2.20 -4.06 4.84
N PRO A 54 1.60 -3.14 5.62
CA PRO A 54 2.28 -2.53 6.76
C PRO A 54 2.68 -3.57 7.82
N SER A 55 3.73 -3.31 8.61
CA SER A 55 4.24 -4.27 9.60
C SER A 55 3.22 -4.71 10.66
N CYS A 56 2.27 -3.84 11.00
CA CYS A 56 1.15 -4.11 11.90
C CYS A 56 0.15 -5.15 11.39
N VAL A 57 0.25 -5.58 10.12
CA VAL A 57 -0.47 -6.76 9.62
C VAL A 57 0.06 -8.03 10.26
N TYR A 58 1.36 -8.11 10.50
CA TYR A 58 2.02 -9.32 10.99
C TYR A 58 2.19 -9.32 12.52
N ASP A 59 2.37 -8.16 13.12
CA ASP A 59 2.51 -8.05 14.58
C ASP A 59 1.82 -6.76 15.10
N PRO A 60 0.79 -6.87 15.95
CA PRO A 60 0.03 -5.73 16.45
C PRO A 60 0.84 -4.82 17.39
N ALA A 61 2.04 -5.21 17.80
CA ALA A 61 2.94 -4.34 18.57
C ALA A 61 3.42 -3.12 17.76
N TRP A 62 3.37 -3.18 16.42
CA TRP A 62 3.79 -2.07 15.56
C TRP A 62 2.68 -1.05 15.34
N VAL A 63 3.05 0.23 15.36
CA VAL A 63 2.16 1.35 15.03
C VAL A 63 2.44 1.83 13.60
N CYS A 64 1.44 1.70 12.73
CA CYS A 64 1.54 2.01 11.31
C CYS A 64 0.83 3.32 10.94
N PRO A 65 1.45 4.17 10.12
CA PRO A 65 0.75 5.28 9.47
C PRO A 65 -0.44 4.83 8.62
N LEU A 66 -1.60 5.47 8.81
CA LEU A 66 -2.80 5.22 8.01
C LEU A 66 -2.81 6.07 6.73
N ALA A 67 -3.49 5.57 5.70
CA ALA A 67 -3.75 6.33 4.49
C ALA A 67 -4.67 7.54 4.78
N PRO A 68 -4.22 8.80 4.55
CA PRO A 68 -5.07 9.96 4.71
C PRO A 68 -6.19 9.96 3.65
N PRO A 69 -7.26 10.76 3.83
CA PRO A 69 -8.39 10.81 2.89
C PRO A 69 -7.99 11.05 1.44
N ALA A 70 -6.99 11.91 1.19
CA ALA A 70 -6.48 12.20 -0.15
C ALA A 70 -5.83 10.99 -0.85
N ASN A 71 -5.41 9.97 -0.09
CA ASN A 71 -4.79 8.75 -0.61
C ASN A 71 -5.78 7.57 -0.61
N ARG A 72 -7.08 7.86 -0.63
CA ARG A 72 -8.13 6.84 -0.73
C ARG A 72 -8.66 6.82 -2.14
N LEU A 73 -8.35 5.74 -2.86
CA LEU A 73 -8.78 5.52 -4.21
C LEU A 73 -10.18 4.87 -4.20
N PRO A 74 -11.13 5.36 -5.01
CA PRO A 74 -12.42 4.69 -5.16
C PRO A 74 -12.35 3.42 -6.02
N ALA A 75 -11.27 3.25 -6.79
CA ALA A 75 -11.04 2.10 -7.65
C ALA A 75 -10.44 0.91 -6.87
N SER A 76 -10.58 -0.28 -7.44
CA SER A 76 -9.91 -1.51 -6.95
C SER A 76 -8.50 -1.59 -7.49
N VAL A 77 -7.54 -1.92 -6.62
CA VAL A 77 -6.15 -2.21 -6.99
C VAL A 77 -5.83 -3.66 -6.67
N HIS A 78 -5.85 -4.51 -7.70
CA HIS A 78 -5.65 -5.96 -7.55
C HIS A 78 -4.16 -6.37 -7.44
N GLY A 79 -3.24 -5.56 -7.96
CA GLY A 79 -1.80 -5.79 -7.82
C GLY A 79 -1.31 -5.56 -6.39
N GLY A 80 -0.17 -6.15 -6.04
CA GLY A 80 0.45 -6.04 -4.72
C GLY A 80 0.05 -7.15 -3.77
N GLU A 81 0.52 -7.05 -2.53
CA GLU A 81 0.29 -8.06 -1.50
C GLU A 81 -1.19 -8.16 -1.11
N GLN A 82 -1.65 -9.40 -0.92
CA GLN A 82 -3.01 -9.77 -0.55
C GLN A 82 -3.00 -10.50 0.81
N LEU A 83 -4.15 -10.55 1.46
CA LEU A 83 -4.32 -11.37 2.66
C LEU A 83 -4.63 -12.84 2.31
N PRO A 84 -4.29 -13.80 3.19
CA PRO A 84 -4.74 -15.18 3.06
C PRO A 84 -6.27 -15.25 2.94
N GLY A 85 -6.78 -15.95 1.93
CA GLY A 85 -8.21 -16.01 1.62
C GLY A 85 -8.63 -15.23 0.37
N GLY A 86 -7.74 -14.39 -0.19
CA GLY A 86 -7.91 -13.77 -1.51
C GLY A 86 -9.14 -12.87 -1.66
N ASP A 87 -9.42 -12.45 -2.91
CA ASP A 87 -10.67 -11.76 -3.24
C ASP A 87 -11.75 -12.79 -3.61
N PRO A 88 -12.83 -12.98 -2.82
CA PRO A 88 -13.88 -13.93 -3.17
C PRO A 88 -14.64 -13.57 -4.47
N SER A 89 -14.49 -12.36 -5.01
CA SER A 89 -15.02 -12.02 -6.35
C SER A 89 -14.19 -12.59 -7.49
N SER A 90 -12.89 -12.85 -7.31
CA SER A 90 -11.98 -13.27 -8.38
C SER A 90 -12.19 -14.71 -8.85
N GLU A 91 -12.89 -15.54 -8.08
CA GLU A 91 -13.25 -16.92 -8.47
C GLU A 91 -14.46 -16.98 -9.43
N HIS A 92 -15.24 -15.91 -9.56
CA HIS A 92 -16.44 -15.87 -10.42
C HIS A 92 -16.15 -15.37 -11.84
N ASP A 93 -14.93 -14.92 -12.12
CA ASP A 93 -14.51 -14.37 -13.42
C ASP A 93 -13.64 -15.37 -14.24
N LEU A 94 -13.66 -16.67 -13.87
CA LEU A 94 -13.03 -17.77 -14.61
C LEU A 94 -14.05 -18.75 -15.21
#